data_AF-A0A1Q9A2U6-F1
#
_entry.id   AF-A0A1Q9A2U6-F1
#
_cell.length_a   1.000
_cell.length_b   1.000
_cell.length_c   1.000
_cell.angle_alpha   90.00
_cell.angle_beta   90.00
_cell.angle_gamma   90.00
#
_symmetry.space_group_name_H-M   'P 1'
#
loop_
_entity.id
_entity.type
_entity.pdbx_description
1 polymer ?
#
loop_
_entity_poly.entity_id
_entity_poly.type
_entity_poly.pdbx_seq_one_letter_code
_entity_poly.pdbx_strand_id
1 'polypeptide(L)'
;MSITLKLAAACTVVLATLCLAPQQSHAASFDCSKTDLKADEKAICDNRALNDLDVKMVTTFELISGLLPMGNRGELQDQQTTWLKSRQACNADTDCIAKAYEARLKALMGVYDKIERPI
;
A
#
# COMPACT_ATOMS: atom_id res chain seq x y z
N MET A 1 44.60 -37.42 -46.67
CA MET A 1 44.82 -37.83 -45.27
C MET A 1 43.86 -37.02 -44.41
N SER A 2 42.73 -37.62 -44.07
CA SER A 2 41.57 -36.95 -43.47
C SER A 2 41.83 -36.65 -41.99
N ILE A 3 41.78 -35.38 -41.60
CA ILE A 3 41.86 -34.96 -40.20
C ILE A 3 40.43 -34.98 -39.65
N THR A 4 40.15 -35.94 -38.77
CA THR A 4 38.88 -36.09 -38.07
C THR A 4 38.70 -34.98 -37.02
N LEU A 5 37.54 -34.31 -37.11
CA LEU A 5 37.05 -33.31 -36.18
C LEU A 5 36.70 -33.97 -34.84
N LYS A 6 37.50 -33.74 -33.80
CA LYS A 6 37.13 -34.10 -32.42
C LYS A 6 36.26 -32.97 -31.85
N LEU A 7 34.94 -33.20 -31.78
CA LEU A 7 34.07 -32.44 -30.90
C LEU A 7 34.49 -32.73 -29.45
N ALA A 8 35.39 -31.90 -28.92
CA ALA A 8 35.46 -31.73 -27.47
C ALA A 8 34.22 -30.93 -27.09
N ALA A 9 33.26 -31.61 -26.46
CA ALA A 9 32.11 -31.00 -25.83
C ALA A 9 32.60 -30.07 -24.71
N ALA A 10 32.98 -28.85 -25.07
CA ALA A 10 33.11 -27.75 -24.13
C ALA A 10 31.70 -27.36 -23.71
N CYS A 11 31.21 -28.01 -22.65
CA CYS A 11 29.97 -27.67 -21.99
C CYS A 11 30.17 -26.30 -21.33
N THR A 12 30.03 -25.21 -22.08
CA THR A 12 29.87 -23.87 -21.54
C THR A 12 28.58 -23.87 -20.76
N VAL A 13 28.67 -24.11 -19.45
CA VAL A 13 27.60 -23.84 -18.49
C VAL A 13 27.38 -22.33 -18.52
N VAL A 14 26.45 -21.88 -19.37
CA VAL A 14 25.92 -20.52 -19.29
C VAL A 14 25.16 -20.46 -17.99
N LEU A 15 25.82 -19.96 -16.95
CA LEU A 15 25.21 -19.66 -15.66
C LEU A 15 24.22 -18.51 -15.89
N ALA A 16 22.99 -18.87 -16.26
CA ALA A 16 21.87 -17.95 -16.34
C ALA A 16 21.64 -17.41 -14.92
N THR A 17 22.24 -16.27 -14.61
CA THR A 17 21.88 -15.45 -13.46
C THR A 17 20.42 -15.07 -13.61
N LEU A 18 19.52 -15.81 -12.96
CA LEU A 18 18.17 -15.35 -12.67
C LEU A 18 18.32 -14.08 -11.85
N CYS A 19 18.14 -12.92 -12.47
CA CYS A 19 17.89 -11.69 -11.75
C CYS A 19 16.50 -11.84 -11.08
N LEU A 20 16.47 -12.41 -9.88
CA LEU A 20 15.34 -12.23 -8.98
C LEU A 20 15.36 -10.77 -8.55
N ALA A 21 14.69 -9.91 -9.31
CA ALA A 21 14.39 -8.56 -8.84
C ALA A 21 13.56 -8.70 -7.55
N PRO A 22 13.91 -7.98 -6.47
CA PRO A 22 13.11 -7.99 -5.26
C PRO A 22 11.70 -7.52 -5.61
N GLN A 23 10.73 -8.42 -5.51
CA GLN A 23 9.32 -8.04 -5.58
C GLN A 23 9.02 -7.25 -4.31
N GLN A 24 8.80 -5.94 -4.44
CA GLN A 24 8.29 -5.16 -3.33
C GLN A 24 6.91 -5.73 -2.98
N SER A 25 6.78 -6.31 -1.79
CA SER A 25 5.48 -6.70 -1.26
C SER A 25 4.71 -5.44 -0.94
N HIS A 26 3.74 -5.08 -1.77
CA HIS A 26 2.87 -3.95 -1.52
C HIS A 26 1.68 -4.43 -0.69
N ALA A 27 1.53 -3.89 0.52
CA ALA A 27 0.43 -4.23 1.42
C ALA A 27 -0.63 -3.12 1.44
N ALA A 28 -0.62 -2.18 0.48
CA ALA A 28 -1.59 -1.08 0.45
C ALA A 28 -3.02 -1.65 0.50
N SER A 29 -3.96 -0.85 1.02
CA SER A 29 -5.38 -1.16 1.11
C SER A 29 -6.07 -1.26 -0.26
N PHE A 30 -5.30 -1.19 -1.35
CA PHE A 30 -5.72 -1.28 -2.73
C PHE A 30 -4.64 -1.97 -3.56
N ASP A 31 -5.03 -2.44 -4.75
CA ASP A 31 -4.14 -3.20 -5.63
C ASP A 31 -3.14 -2.30 -6.36
N CYS A 32 -1.88 -2.34 -5.91
CA CYS A 32 -0.76 -1.60 -6.51
C CYS A 32 -0.37 -2.08 -7.92
N SER A 33 -0.92 -3.20 -8.41
CA SER A 33 -0.66 -3.69 -9.77
C SER A 33 -1.59 -3.10 -10.84
N LYS A 34 -2.61 -2.33 -10.42
CA LYS A 34 -3.52 -1.65 -11.35
C LYS A 34 -2.78 -0.67 -12.25
N THR A 35 -3.24 -0.57 -13.49
CA THR A 35 -2.65 0.30 -14.50
C THR A 35 -3.21 1.72 -14.48
N ASP A 36 -4.36 1.92 -13.82
CA ASP A 36 -5.11 3.18 -13.76
C ASP A 36 -5.02 3.88 -12.38
N LEU A 37 -3.95 3.60 -11.63
CA LEU A 37 -3.69 4.23 -10.33
C LEU A 37 -3.56 5.75 -10.48
N LYS A 38 -4.11 6.45 -9.49
CA LYS A 38 -3.93 7.89 -9.36
C LYS A 38 -2.50 8.23 -8.89
N ALA A 39 -2.13 9.50 -9.01
CA ALA A 39 -0.78 9.95 -8.65
C ALA A 39 -0.44 9.71 -7.16
N ASP A 40 -1.40 9.91 -6.25
CA ASP A 40 -1.22 9.64 -4.82
C ASP A 40 -1.08 8.15 -4.56
N GLU A 41 -1.93 7.34 -5.18
CA GLU A 41 -1.92 5.87 -5.06
C GLU A 41 -0.61 5.29 -5.57
N LYS A 42 -0.09 5.78 -6.70
CA LYS A 42 1.22 5.39 -7.22
C LYS A 42 2.34 5.76 -6.24
N ALA A 43 2.31 6.97 -5.67
CA ALA A 43 3.30 7.39 -4.67
C ALA A 43 3.24 6.53 -3.39
N ILE A 44 2.04 6.11 -2.97
CA ILE A 44 1.84 5.19 -1.83
C ILE A 44 2.40 3.80 -2.14
N CYS A 45 2.18 3.28 -3.34
CA CYS A 45 2.73 1.99 -3.76
C CYS A 45 4.27 2.03 -3.81
N ASP A 46 4.84 3.08 -4.39
CA ASP A 46 6.28 3.19 -4.61
C ASP A 46 7.06 3.57 -3.32
N ASN A 47 6.38 3.94 -2.23
CA ASN A 47 6.99 4.33 -0.96
C ASN A 47 6.52 3.46 0.22
N ARG A 48 7.42 2.64 0.77
CA ARG A 48 7.12 1.73 1.89
C ARG A 48 6.55 2.41 3.12
N ALA A 49 7.01 3.63 3.48
CA ALA A 49 6.50 4.33 4.65
C ALA A 49 5.05 4.81 4.45
N LEU A 50 4.71 5.26 3.24
CA LEU A 50 3.33 5.60 2.89
C LEU A 50 2.44 4.36 2.82
N ASN A 51 2.97 3.25 2.31
CA ASN A 51 2.30 1.95 2.31
C ASN A 51 1.92 1.49 3.73
N ASP A 52 2.88 1.56 4.67
CA ASP A 52 2.67 1.20 6.08
C ASP A 52 1.61 2.13 6.73
N LEU A 53 1.62 3.44 6.40
CA LEU A 53 0.60 4.38 6.87
C LEU A 53 -0.79 4.07 6.31
N ASP A 54 -0.87 3.66 5.04
CA ASP A 54 -2.12 3.27 4.39
C ASP A 54 -2.75 2.04 5.03
N VAL A 55 -1.95 0.99 5.28
CA VAL A 55 -2.37 -0.21 6.03
C VAL A 55 -2.87 0.18 7.41
N LYS A 56 -2.09 0.96 8.15
CA LYS A 56 -2.48 1.39 9.50
C LYS A 56 -3.80 2.15 9.47
N MET A 57 -3.98 3.04 8.50
CA MET A 57 -5.18 3.85 8.35
C MET A 57 -6.41 2.97 8.08
N VAL A 58 -6.35 2.05 7.11
CA VAL A 58 -7.51 1.21 6.77
C VAL A 58 -7.88 0.27 7.92
N THR A 59 -6.90 -0.37 8.56
CA THR A 59 -7.16 -1.27 9.69
C THR A 59 -7.78 -0.53 10.87
N THR A 60 -7.29 0.68 11.15
CA THR A 60 -7.84 1.53 12.21
C THR A 60 -9.29 1.94 11.90
N PHE A 61 -9.55 2.34 10.66
CA PHE A 61 -10.89 2.70 10.20
C PHE A 61 -11.87 1.53 10.29
N GLU A 62 -11.47 0.33 9.86
CA GLU A 62 -12.31 -0.87 9.92
C GLU A 62 -12.66 -1.27 11.36
N LEU A 63 -11.65 -1.29 12.24
CA LEU A 63 -11.83 -1.57 13.66
C LEU A 63 -12.85 -0.61 14.28
N ILE A 64 -12.63 0.69 14.13
CA ILE A 64 -13.50 1.71 14.74
C ILE A 64 -14.89 1.67 14.12
N SER A 65 -15.00 1.52 12.80
CA SER A 65 -16.30 1.39 12.13
C SER A 65 -17.10 0.21 12.70
N GLY A 66 -16.44 -0.92 12.96
CA GLY A 66 -17.05 -2.11 13.55
C GLY A 66 -17.58 -1.89 14.97
N LEU A 67 -16.95 -1.01 15.74
CA LEU A 67 -17.33 -0.67 17.12
C LEU A 67 -18.47 0.35 17.20
N LEU A 68 -18.76 1.09 16.12
CA LEU A 68 -19.77 2.14 16.12
C LEU A 68 -21.18 1.61 15.81
N PRO A 69 -22.24 2.21 16.42
CA PRO A 69 -23.62 2.03 16.00
C PRO A 69 -23.83 2.48 14.55
N MET A 70 -24.85 1.93 13.88
CA MET A 70 -25.06 2.14 12.43
C MET A 70 -25.10 3.61 12.00
N GLY A 71 -25.70 4.51 12.78
CA GLY A 71 -25.72 5.95 12.47
C GLY A 71 -24.32 6.58 12.44
N ASN A 72 -23.59 6.47 13.56
CA ASN A 72 -22.23 6.99 13.68
C ASN A 72 -21.26 6.31 12.71
N ARG A 73 -21.47 5.01 12.44
CA ARG A 73 -20.70 4.26 11.44
C ARG A 73 -20.89 4.84 10.03
N GLY A 74 -22.14 5.13 9.64
CA GLY A 74 -22.44 5.74 8.34
C GLY A 74 -21.76 7.10 8.20
N GLU A 75 -21.85 7.94 9.23
CA GLU A 75 -21.16 9.24 9.23
C GLU A 75 -19.63 9.08 9.11
N LEU A 76 -19.03 8.12 9.83
CA LEU A 76 -17.59 7.85 9.74
C LEU A 76 -17.17 7.41 8.33
N GLN A 77 -18.00 6.62 7.65
CA GLN A 77 -17.79 6.16 6.26
C GLN A 77 -17.88 7.33 5.25
N ASP A 78 -18.82 8.25 5.44
CA ASP A 78 -18.93 9.46 4.61
C ASP A 78 -17.72 10.37 4.78
N GLN A 79 -17.26 10.55 6.02
CA GLN A 79 -16.03 11.28 6.33
C GLN A 79 -14.80 10.61 5.71
N GLN A 80 -14.74 9.27 5.70
CA GLN A 80 -13.65 8.51 5.08
C GLN A 80 -13.61 8.75 3.57
N THR A 81 -14.76 8.68 2.90
CA THR A 81 -14.89 8.95 1.46
C THR A 81 -14.46 10.38 1.12
N THR A 82 -14.84 11.34 1.96
CA THR A 82 -14.42 12.74 1.82
C THR A 82 -12.91 12.88 2.01
N TRP A 83 -12.34 12.23 3.03
CA TRP A 83 -10.90 12.27 3.28
C TRP A 83 -10.09 11.66 2.14
N LEU A 84 -10.56 10.60 1.47
CA LEU A 84 -9.87 10.04 0.29
C LEU A 84 -9.67 11.08 -0.81
N LYS A 85 -10.64 11.97 -1.04
CA LYS A 85 -10.49 13.09 -1.99
C LYS A 85 -9.42 14.08 -1.54
N SER A 86 -9.32 14.34 -0.24
CA SER A 86 -8.26 15.19 0.33
C SER A 86 -6.87 14.57 0.16
N ARG A 87 -6.72 13.27 0.39
CA ARG A 87 -5.46 12.55 0.14
C ARG A 87 -5.09 12.61 -1.34
N GLN A 88 -6.06 12.33 -2.21
CA GLN A 88 -5.89 12.36 -3.66
C GLN A 88 -5.43 13.74 -4.17
N ALA A 89 -5.89 14.83 -3.55
CA ALA A 89 -5.48 16.18 -3.92
C ALA A 89 -3.97 16.46 -3.72
N CYS A 90 -3.28 15.66 -2.91
CA CYS A 90 -1.82 15.74 -2.76
C CYS A 90 -1.05 15.32 -4.03
N ASN A 91 -1.69 14.69 -5.01
CA ASN A 91 -1.00 14.06 -6.15
C ASN A 91 0.16 13.18 -5.64
N ALA A 92 1.36 13.26 -6.23
CA ALA A 92 2.52 12.46 -5.82
C ALA A 92 3.37 13.07 -4.69
N ASP A 93 2.91 14.14 -4.02
CA ASP A 93 3.65 14.76 -2.91
C ASP A 93 3.63 13.86 -1.66
N THR A 94 4.76 13.21 -1.38
CA THR A 94 4.89 12.26 -0.27
C THR A 94 4.68 12.89 1.11
N ASP A 95 5.09 14.13 1.30
CA ASP A 95 4.97 14.82 2.59
C ASP A 95 3.52 15.25 2.83
N CYS A 96 2.84 15.71 1.77
CA CYS A 96 1.40 15.99 1.82
C CYS A 96 0.60 14.73 2.15
N ILE A 97 0.88 13.61 1.46
CA ILE A 97 0.20 12.32 1.70
C ILE A 97 0.44 11.84 3.14
N ALA A 98 1.68 11.87 3.63
CA ALA A 98 2.01 11.47 4.99
C ALA A 98 1.20 12.30 6.03
N LYS A 99 1.18 13.62 5.88
CA LYS A 99 0.40 14.52 6.74
C LYS A 99 -1.10 14.22 6.67
N ALA A 100 -1.63 13.90 5.49
CA ALA A 100 -3.03 13.51 5.33
C ALA A 100 -3.38 12.22 6.07
N TYR A 101 -2.49 11.22 6.05
CA TYR A 101 -2.63 9.99 6.85
C TYR A 101 -2.56 10.24 8.34
N GLU A 102 -1.54 10.98 8.81
CA GLU A 102 -1.35 11.30 10.23
C GLU A 102 -2.56 12.05 10.81
N ALA A 103 -3.07 13.04 10.07
CA ALA A 103 -4.26 13.79 10.46
C ALA A 103 -5.49 12.88 10.56
N ARG A 104 -5.67 11.96 9.61
CA ARG A 104 -6.81 11.03 9.63
C ARG A 104 -6.70 10.02 10.76
N LEU A 105 -5.52 9.45 10.98
CA LEU A 105 -5.27 8.55 12.10
C LEU A 105 -5.55 9.23 13.44
N LYS A 106 -5.12 10.49 13.60
CA LYS A 106 -5.44 11.28 14.80
C LYS A 106 -6.95 11.48 14.98
N ALA A 107 -7.67 11.79 13.91
CA ALA A 107 -9.13 11.94 13.95
C ALA A 107 -9.82 10.61 14.33
N LEU A 108 -9.39 9.50 13.75
CA LEU A 108 -9.89 8.15 14.07
C LEU A 108 -9.64 7.80 15.55
N MET A 109 -8.44 8.04 16.08
CA MET A 109 -8.16 7.82 17.50
C MET A 109 -9.03 8.69 18.40
N GLY A 110 -9.30 9.95 18.01
CA GLY A 110 -10.25 10.80 18.73
C GLY A 110 -11.71 10.29 18.70
N VAL A 111 -12.09 9.48 17.71
CA VAL A 111 -13.36 8.75 17.71
C VAL A 111 -13.28 7.55 18.66
N TYR A 112 -12.22 6.74 18.55
CA TYR A 112 -12.00 5.58 19.40
C TYR A 112 -12.03 5.92 20.90
N ASP A 113 -11.41 7.03 21.30
CA ASP A 113 -11.36 7.46 22.70
C ASP A 113 -12.74 7.82 23.29
N LYS A 114 -13.74 8.07 22.44
CA LYS A 114 -15.12 8.38 22.83
C LYS A 114 -16.05 7.17 22.83
N ILE A 115 -15.57 6.01 22.38
CA ILE A 115 -16.37 4.79 22.40
C ILE A 115 -16.40 4.28 23.84
N GLU A 116 -17.60 4.16 24.40
CA GLU A 116 -17.79 3.50 25.70
C GLU A 116 -17.37 2.03 25.59
N ARG A 117 -16.32 1.66 26.32
CA ARG A 117 -15.81 0.29 26.36
C ARG A 117 -16.50 -0.46 27.50
N PRO A 118 -17.17 -1.60 27.23
CA PRO A 118 -17.50 -2.54 28.30
C PRO A 118 -16.18 -2.99 28.92
N ILE A 119 -16.02 -2.71 30.22
CA ILE A 119 -14.94 -3.27 31.05
C ILE A 119 -15.11 -4.77 31.24
#